data_AF-A0A927TN81-F1
#
_entry.id   AF-A0A927TN81-F1
#
_cell.length_a   1.000
_cell.length_b   1.000
_cell.length_c   1.000
_cell.angle_alpha   90.00
_cell.angle_beta   90.00
_cell.angle_gamma   90.00
#
_symmetry.space_group_name_H-M   'P 1'
#
loop_
_entity.id
_entity.type
_entity.pdbx_description
1 polymer ?
#
loop_
_entity_poly.entity_id
_entity_poly.type
_entity_poly.pdbx_seq_one_letter_code
_entity_poly.pdbx_strand_id
1 'polypeptide(L)'
;MTDHRWMKDPLLADIPLSKLEFMQKLVFDLQKLSEKERLPYLLALAGKVNKEKIRFSEDETQRIILVLKEHSSPEEVQKMDRILKLFHSRAPQEADISDYDDDL
;
A
#
# COMPACT_ATOMS: atom_id res chain seq x y z
N MET A 1 -2.08 -11.88 -8.25
CA MET A 1 -3.50 -11.55 -8.01
C MET A 1 -4.36 -11.40 -9.29
N THR A 2 -5.26 -12.34 -9.57
CA THR A 2 -6.39 -12.13 -10.53
C THR A 2 -7.73 -11.92 -9.82
N ASP A 3 -7.74 -12.02 -8.49
CA ASP A 3 -8.98 -12.09 -7.73
C ASP A 3 -9.32 -10.73 -7.10
N HIS A 4 -10.40 -10.12 -7.61
CA HIS A 4 -10.96 -8.85 -7.12
C HIS A 4 -11.82 -9.04 -5.85
N ARG A 5 -11.84 -10.25 -5.28
CA ARG A 5 -12.69 -10.62 -4.13
C ARG A 5 -12.46 -9.71 -2.92
N TRP A 6 -11.21 -9.36 -2.64
CA TRP A 6 -10.85 -8.48 -1.53
C TRP A 6 -11.50 -7.09 -1.65
N MET A 7 -11.73 -6.56 -2.87
CA MET A 7 -12.40 -5.27 -3.06
C MET A 7 -13.90 -5.29 -2.75
N LYS A 8 -14.50 -6.48 -2.72
CA LYS A 8 -15.93 -6.66 -2.40
C LYS A 8 -16.16 -6.85 -0.91
N ASP A 9 -15.09 -6.80 -0.11
CA ASP A 9 -15.17 -7.00 1.32
C ASP A 9 -15.95 -5.86 1.99
N PRO A 10 -16.89 -6.16 2.90
CA PRO A 10 -17.67 -5.13 3.59
C PRO A 10 -16.81 -4.15 4.38
N LEU A 11 -15.60 -4.53 4.80
CA LEU A 11 -14.67 -3.65 5.50
C LEU A 11 -14.15 -2.51 4.61
N LEU A 12 -14.17 -2.69 3.29
CA LEU A 12 -13.73 -1.70 2.31
C LEU A 12 -14.90 -0.92 1.70
N ALA A 13 -16.14 -1.16 2.14
CA ALA A 13 -17.32 -0.47 1.61
C ALA A 13 -17.26 1.07 1.77
N ASP A 14 -16.49 1.53 2.76
CA ASP A 14 -16.26 2.94 3.06
C ASP A 14 -15.14 3.55 2.18
N ILE A 15 -14.34 2.70 1.52
CA ILE A 15 -13.23 3.13 0.67
C ILE A 15 -13.74 3.29 -0.77
N PRO A 16 -13.49 4.44 -1.41
CA PRO A 16 -13.94 4.65 -2.78
C PRO A 16 -13.29 3.64 -3.74
N LEU A 17 -14.12 3.03 -4.59
CA LEU A 17 -13.70 1.99 -5.54
C LEU A 17 -12.49 2.42 -6.38
N SER A 18 -12.43 3.68 -6.80
CA SER A 18 -11.30 4.21 -7.59
C SER A 18 -9.95 4.09 -6.87
N LYS A 19 -9.92 4.20 -5.53
CA LYS A 19 -8.70 3.97 -4.74
C LYS A 19 -8.32 2.50 -4.71
N LEU A 20 -9.30 1.60 -4.57
CA LEU A 20 -9.08 0.15 -4.57
C LEU A 20 -8.57 -0.32 -5.94
N GLU A 21 -9.19 0.13 -7.02
CA GLU A 21 -8.77 -0.16 -8.40
C GLU A 21 -7.36 0.37 -8.68
N PHE A 22 -7.07 1.59 -8.26
CA PHE A 22 -5.72 2.17 -8.35
C PHE A 22 -4.70 1.27 -7.64
N MET A 23 -5.02 0.82 -6.43
CA MET A 23 -4.13 -0.01 -5.64
C MET A 23 -3.87 -1.37 -6.28
N GLN A 24 -4.92 -2.03 -6.77
CA GLN A 24 -4.76 -3.30 -7.44
C GLN A 24 -3.93 -3.18 -8.71
N LYS A 25 -4.21 -2.16 -9.52
CA LYS A 25 -3.45 -1.89 -10.73
C LYS A 25 -1.99 -1.66 -10.40
N LEU A 26 -1.71 -0.91 -9.33
CA LEU A 26 -0.37 -0.64 -8.84
C LEU A 26 0.37 -1.92 -8.44
N VAL A 27 -0.23 -2.78 -7.61
CA VAL A 27 0.38 -4.07 -7.24
C VAL A 27 0.62 -4.94 -8.45
N PHE A 28 -0.37 -5.02 -9.35
CA PHE A 28 -0.29 -5.83 -10.55
C PHE A 28 0.82 -5.38 -11.50
N ASP A 29 0.94 -4.08 -11.73
CA ASP A 29 2.05 -3.51 -12.50
C ASP A 29 3.39 -3.80 -11.82
N LEU A 30 3.51 -3.58 -10.51
CA LEU A 30 4.75 -3.86 -9.77
C LEU A 30 5.15 -5.34 -9.77
N GLN A 31 4.18 -6.25 -9.77
CA GLN A 31 4.43 -7.69 -9.90
C GLN A 31 4.97 -8.05 -11.28
N LYS A 32 4.52 -7.36 -12.33
CA LYS A 32 4.99 -7.57 -13.71
C LYS A 32 6.34 -6.93 -13.97
N LEU A 33 6.64 -5.83 -13.29
CA LEU A 33 7.89 -5.08 -13.47
C LEU A 33 9.06 -5.77 -12.76
N SER A 34 10.23 -5.74 -13.40
CA SER A 34 11.49 -6.14 -12.76
C SER A 34 11.93 -5.10 -11.74
N GLU A 35 12.75 -5.48 -10.76
CA GLU A 35 13.20 -4.59 -9.68
C GLU A 35 13.79 -3.26 -10.17
N LYS A 36 14.53 -3.30 -11.29
CA LYS A 36 15.10 -2.12 -11.97
C LYS A 36 14.04 -1.19 -12.58
N GLU A 37 12.88 -1.72 -12.94
CA GLU A 37 11.76 -0.98 -13.54
C GLU A 37 10.74 -0.51 -12.48
N ARG A 38 10.67 -1.18 -11.33
CA ARG A 38 9.80 -0.79 -10.22
C ARG A 38 10.16 0.59 -9.68
N LEU A 39 11.44 0.90 -9.52
CA LEU A 39 11.92 2.21 -9.06
C LEU A 39 11.42 3.39 -9.92
N PRO A 40 11.70 3.43 -11.24
CA PRO A 40 11.22 4.52 -12.09
C PRO A 40 9.70 4.58 -12.17
N TYR A 41 9.02 3.42 -12.12
CA TYR A 41 7.56 3.36 -12.07
C TYR A 41 7.00 3.98 -10.78
N LEU A 42 7.53 3.62 -9.61
CA LEU A 42 7.15 4.22 -8.32
C LEU A 42 7.40 5.72 -8.29
N LEU A 43 8.50 6.19 -8.90
CA LEU A 43 8.81 7.61 -9.00
C LEU A 43 7.76 8.38 -9.84
N ALA A 44 7.40 7.83 -11.00
CA ALA A 44 6.36 8.38 -11.86
C ALA A 44 4.99 8.38 -11.17
N LEU A 45 4.69 7.31 -10.44
CA LEU A 45 3.48 7.18 -9.63
C LEU A 45 3.40 8.19 -8.50
N ALA A 46 4.50 8.44 -7.77
CA ALA A 46 4.52 9.42 -6.72
C ALA A 46 4.18 10.83 -7.24
N GLY A 47 4.54 11.16 -8.49
CA GLY A 47 4.11 12.38 -9.17
C GLY A 47 2.62 12.35 -9.53
N LYS A 48 2.13 11.21 -10.04
CA LYS A 48 0.74 11.02 -10.44
C LYS A 48 -0.22 11.09 -9.25
N VAL A 49 0.14 10.47 -8.13
CA VAL A 49 -0.63 10.44 -6.89
C VAL A 49 -0.81 11.83 -6.29
N ASN A 50 0.25 12.65 -6.31
CA ASN A 50 0.13 14.05 -5.92
C ASN A 50 -0.83 14.84 -6.81
N LYS A 51 -0.82 14.56 -8.13
CA LYS A 51 -1.68 15.23 -9.11
C LYS A 51 -3.15 14.80 -8.98
N GLU A 52 -3.40 13.50 -8.81
CA GLU A 52 -4.75 12.93 -8.67
C GLU A 52 -5.31 13.03 -7.24
N LYS A 53 -4.53 13.58 -6.28
CA LYS A 53 -4.88 13.67 -4.85
C LYS A 53 -5.30 12.33 -4.24
N ILE A 54 -4.75 11.23 -4.74
CA ILE A 54 -5.04 9.89 -4.23
C ILE A 54 -4.27 9.72 -2.92
N ARG A 55 -4.92 9.91 -1.78
CA ARG A 55 -4.33 9.65 -0.48
C ARG A 55 -5.08 8.54 0.23
N PHE A 56 -4.33 7.60 0.76
CA PHE A 56 -4.83 6.59 1.68
C PHE A 56 -4.65 7.13 3.09
N SER A 57 -5.71 7.02 3.88
CA SER A 57 -5.65 7.26 5.33
C SER A 57 -5.04 6.04 6.00
N GLU A 58 -4.48 6.21 7.20
CA GLU A 58 -3.94 5.08 7.96
C GLU A 58 -4.99 3.98 8.19
N ASP A 59 -6.20 4.41 8.52
CA ASP A 59 -7.34 3.52 8.71
C ASP A 59 -7.72 2.75 7.41
N GLU A 60 -7.77 3.44 6.26
CA GLU A 60 -8.00 2.80 4.95
C GLU A 60 -6.91 1.75 4.64
N THR A 61 -5.64 2.11 4.89
CA THR A 61 -4.48 1.22 4.73
C THR A 61 -4.58 -0.02 5.61
N GLN A 62 -4.91 0.14 6.89
CA GLN A 62 -5.07 -0.99 7.82
C GLN A 62 -6.20 -1.93 7.39
N ARG A 63 -7.36 -1.38 6.98
CA ARG A 63 -8.48 -2.20 6.48
C ARG A 63 -8.10 -2.96 5.22
N ILE A 64 -7.44 -2.31 4.25
CA ILE A 64 -6.96 -2.96 3.03
C ILE A 64 -6.01 -4.10 3.36
N ILE A 65 -5.03 -3.87 4.24
CA ILE A 65 -4.06 -4.90 4.68
C ILE A 65 -4.76 -6.05 5.38
N LEU A 66 -5.73 -5.76 6.27
CA LEU A 66 -6.48 -6.77 7.01
C LEU A 66 -7.26 -7.69 6.06
N VAL A 67 -8.01 -7.11 5.13
CA VAL A 67 -8.74 -7.88 4.12
C VAL A 67 -7.77 -8.63 3.20
N LEU A 68 -6.66 -8.03 2.80
CA LEU A 68 -5.65 -8.73 2.00
C LEU A 68 -5.08 -9.94 2.76
N LYS A 69 -4.87 -9.88 4.07
CA LYS A 69 -4.39 -11.05 4.85
C LYS A 69 -5.36 -12.22 4.80
N GLU A 70 -6.65 -11.95 4.67
CA GLU A 70 -7.70 -12.98 4.62
C GLU A 70 -7.90 -13.54 3.20
N HIS A 71 -7.73 -12.69 2.18
CA HIS A 71 -8.02 -13.05 0.78
C HIS A 71 -6.76 -13.26 -0.08
N SER A 72 -5.56 -13.01 0.43
CA SER A 72 -4.29 -12.98 -0.33
C SER A 72 -3.11 -13.62 0.41
N SER A 73 -2.05 -13.91 -0.34
CA SER A 73 -0.82 -14.47 0.22
C SER A 73 -0.04 -13.45 1.06
N PRO A 74 0.69 -13.90 2.11
CA PRO A 74 1.48 -13.00 2.98
C PRO A 74 2.54 -12.19 2.20
N GLU A 75 3.08 -12.73 1.11
CA GLU A 75 3.98 -11.99 0.22
C GLU A 75 3.30 -10.80 -0.46
N GLU A 76 2.03 -10.94 -0.86
CA GLU A 76 1.29 -9.85 -1.50
C GLU A 76 0.91 -8.78 -0.49
N VAL A 77 0.54 -9.19 0.73
CA VAL A 77 0.32 -8.29 1.87
C VAL A 77 1.56 -7.44 2.15
N GLN A 78 2.74 -8.06 2.23
CA GLN A 78 4.00 -7.34 2.49
C GLN A 78 4.36 -6.36 1.37
N LYS A 79 4.14 -6.75 0.11
CA LYS A 79 4.36 -5.85 -1.04
C LYS A 79 3.44 -4.63 -0.94
N MET A 80 2.16 -4.87 -0.64
CA MET A 80 1.16 -3.82 -0.46
C MET A 80 1.52 -2.86 0.68
N ASP A 81 1.91 -3.41 1.84
CA ASP A 81 2.33 -2.64 3.01
C ASP A 81 3.50 -1.69 2.69
N ARG A 82 4.53 -2.16 1.97
CA ARG A 82 5.67 -1.32 1.56
C ARG A 82 5.25 -0.16 0.67
N ILE A 83 4.34 -0.41 -0.27
CA ILE A 83 3.85 0.62 -1.21
C ILE A 83 3.04 1.68 -0.44
N LEU A 84 2.13 1.23 0.43
CA LEU A 84 1.33 2.11 1.28
C LEU A 84 2.22 2.97 2.18
N LYS A 85 3.23 2.36 2.81
CA LYS A 85 4.25 3.09 3.57
C LYS A 85 4.98 4.11 2.72
N LEU A 86 5.34 3.81 1.47
CA LEU A 86 6.00 4.79 0.59
C LEU A 86 5.12 6.03 0.32
N PHE A 87 3.80 5.86 0.21
CA PHE A 87 2.87 6.99 0.06
C PHE A 87 2.70 7.80 1.35
N HIS A 88 2.80 7.16 2.51
CA HIS A 88 2.70 7.82 3.81
C HIS A 88 4.02 8.49 4.24
N SER A 89 5.16 7.87 3.90
CA SER A 89 6.51 8.25 4.33
C SER A 89 7.08 9.50 3.62
N ARG A 90 6.23 10.27 2.92
CA ARG A 90 6.52 11.65 2.52
C ARG A 90 6.14 12.69 3.57
N ALA A 91 5.60 12.27 4.71
CA ALA A 91 5.76 13.03 5.94
C ALA A 91 7.16 12.75 6.50
N PRO A 92 7.93 13.76 6.95
CA PRO A 92 9.02 13.50 7.88
C PRO A 92 8.40 12.90 9.14
N GLN A 93 8.31 11.57 9.18
CA GLN A 93 8.08 10.85 10.40
C GLN A 93 9.46 10.70 11.01
N GLU A 94 9.68 11.54 12.02
CA GLU A 94 10.76 11.47 12.98
C GLU A 94 10.98 9.99 13.36
N ALA A 95 11.99 9.41 12.74
CA ALA A 95 12.64 8.27 13.34
C ALA A 95 13.37 8.83 14.57
N ASP A 96 12.82 8.64 15.76
CA ASP A 96 13.66 8.56 16.95
C ASP A 96 13.06 7.64 18.03
N ILE A 97 13.52 6.38 17.97
CA ILE A 97 14.05 5.60 19.08
C ILE A 97 13.19 5.53 20.37
N SER A 98 12.40 4.47 20.47
CA SER A 98 12.08 3.83 21.75
C SER A 98 12.15 2.30 21.57
N ASP A 99 13.22 1.84 20.92
CA ASP A 99 13.70 0.46 20.96
C ASP A 99 15.13 0.53 21.50
N TYR A 100 15.21 0.76 22.81
CA TYR A 100 16.34 0.35 23.65
C TYR A 100 15.70 -0.15 24.94
N ASP A 101 15.25 -1.40 24.85
CA ASP A 101 15.12 -2.28 26.00
C ASP A 101 16.53 -2.60 26.51
N ASP A 102 16.66 -2.76 27.83
CA ASP A 102 17.65 -3.63 28.47
C ASP A 102 19.13 -3.16 28.55
N ASP A 103 19.49 -2.48 29.65
CA ASP A 103 20.63 -2.91 30.50
C ASP A 103 20.47 -2.34 31.93
N LEU A 104 19.97 -3.23 32.80
CA LEU A 104 20.25 -3.42 34.24
C LEU A 104 20.12 -2.26 35.26
#